data_AF-A0A955XH52-F1
#
_entry.id   AF-A0A955XH52-F1
#
_cell.length_a   1.000
_cell.length_b   1.000
_cell.length_c   1.000
_cell.angle_alpha   90.00
_cell.angle_beta   90.00
_cell.angle_gamma   90.00
#
_symmetry.space_group_name_H-M   'P 1'
#
loop_
_entity.id
_entity.type
_entity.pdbx_description
1 polymer ?
#
loop_
_entity_poly.entity_id
_entity_poly.type
_entity_poly.pdbx_seq_one_letter_code
_entity_poly.pdbx_strand_id
1 'polypeptide(L)'
;MPAQPTDVAELPLVTGLDRRDYEVDAEATRARIRDALALARQYRNSPMAAVRPLSDVHLAPIGRMELMLGRTRVVLGRDRYRQKLELLNQIFTQLAERDVDAAYILLSEDLERAVVKEQAVDQGIGGSLSLRPEGGGNHGVQ
;
A
#
# COMPACT_ATOMS: atom_id res chain seq x y z
N MET A 1 7.46 -23.29 13.05
CA MET A 1 6.06 -23.38 13.51
C MET A 1 5.16 -23.26 12.29
N PRO A 2 4.10 -24.07 12.14
CA PRO A 2 3.14 -23.89 11.06
C PRO A 2 2.37 -22.57 11.25
N ALA A 3 2.03 -21.89 10.14
CA ALA A 3 1.22 -20.68 10.18
C ALA A 3 -0.19 -21.01 10.67
N GLN A 4 -0.71 -20.22 11.61
CA GLN A 4 -2.08 -20.27 12.08
C GLN A 4 -2.99 -19.52 11.08
N PRO A 5 -4.29 -19.86 10.96
CA PRO A 5 -5.20 -19.16 10.06
C PRO A 5 -5.30 -17.65 10.31
N THR A 6 -5.10 -17.21 11.55
CA THR A 6 -5.04 -15.79 11.93
C THR A 6 -3.79 -15.07 11.39
N ASP A 7 -2.69 -15.81 11.17
CA ASP A 7 -1.45 -15.24 10.62
C ASP A 7 -1.63 -14.85 9.15
N VAL A 8 -2.59 -15.47 8.45
CA VAL A 8 -2.90 -15.19 7.03
C VAL A 8 -3.44 -13.77 6.85
N ALA A 9 -4.13 -13.21 7.85
CA ALA A 9 -4.64 -11.84 7.80
C ALA A 9 -3.53 -10.78 7.80
N GLU A 10 -2.31 -11.14 8.19
CA GLU A 10 -1.15 -10.23 8.26
C GLU A 10 -0.21 -10.36 7.05
N LEU A 11 -0.54 -11.25 6.10
CA LEU A 11 0.27 -11.47 4.91
C LEU A 11 -0.22 -10.64 3.72
N PRO A 12 0.69 -10.04 2.94
CA PRO A 12 0.29 -9.34 1.73
C PRO A 12 -0.29 -10.31 0.70
N LEU A 13 -1.36 -9.89 0.03
CA LEU A 13 -2.02 -10.68 -1.00
C LEU A 13 -1.28 -10.54 -2.35
N VAL A 14 -1.25 -11.61 -3.13
CA VAL A 14 -0.83 -11.56 -4.54
C VAL A 14 -2.09 -11.67 -5.40
N THR A 15 -2.38 -10.64 -6.19
CA THR A 15 -3.63 -10.52 -6.97
C THR A 15 -3.33 -10.28 -8.46
N GLY A 16 -4.37 -10.26 -9.30
CA GLY A 16 -4.24 -9.98 -10.75
C GLY A 16 -3.94 -11.20 -11.63
N LEU A 17 -4.01 -12.41 -11.06
CA LEU A 17 -3.86 -13.65 -11.81
C LEU A 17 -5.22 -14.19 -12.24
N ASP A 18 -5.39 -14.44 -13.53
CA ASP A 18 -6.52 -15.21 -14.05
C ASP A 18 -6.19 -16.71 -14.00
N ARG A 19 -7.20 -17.55 -13.74
CA ARG A 19 -7.06 -19.00 -13.78
C ARG A 19 -6.60 -19.49 -15.16
N ARG A 20 -7.07 -18.85 -16.23
CA ARG A 20 -6.73 -19.19 -17.62
C ARG A 20 -5.24 -19.02 -17.90
N ASP A 21 -4.59 -18.02 -17.32
CA ASP A 21 -3.14 -17.83 -17.45
C ASP A 21 -2.37 -19.07 -16.95
N TYR A 22 -2.83 -19.64 -15.85
CA TYR A 22 -2.22 -20.84 -15.27
C TYR A 22 -2.51 -22.10 -16.11
N GLU A 23 -3.70 -22.20 -16.70
CA GLU A 23 -4.08 -23.32 -17.58
C GLU A 23 -3.31 -23.28 -18.90
N VAL A 24 -3.01 -22.08 -19.42
CA VAL A 24 -2.22 -21.89 -20.65
C VAL A 24 -0.73 -22.12 -20.39
N ASP A 25 -0.18 -21.52 -19.33
CA ASP A 25 1.23 -21.65 -18.98
C ASP A 25 1.43 -21.57 -17.45
N ALA A 26 1.40 -22.73 -16.81
CA ALA A 26 1.58 -22.86 -15.38
C ALA A 26 3.00 -22.45 -14.92
N GLU A 27 4.02 -22.69 -15.75
CA GLU A 27 5.40 -22.41 -15.37
C GLU A 27 5.66 -20.90 -15.34
N ALA A 28 5.29 -20.20 -16.41
CA ALA A 28 5.40 -18.74 -16.49
C ALA A 28 4.54 -18.06 -15.41
N THR A 29 3.35 -18.59 -15.13
CA THR A 29 2.48 -18.06 -14.08
C THR A 29 3.08 -18.25 -12.68
N ARG A 30 3.69 -19.42 -12.40
CA ARG A 30 4.43 -19.65 -11.16
C ARG A 30 5.66 -18.76 -11.04
N ALA A 31 6.35 -18.47 -12.14
CA ALA A 31 7.47 -17.53 -12.17
C ALA A 31 7.02 -16.12 -11.76
N ARG A 32 5.94 -15.62 -12.37
CA ARG A 32 5.33 -14.33 -12.01
C ARG A 32 4.93 -14.24 -10.53
N ILE A 33 4.36 -15.31 -9.98
CA ILE A 33 4.05 -15.39 -8.53
C ILE A 33 5.32 -15.30 -7.69
N ARG A 34 6.39 -16.02 -8.05
CA ARG A 34 7.66 -15.97 -7.31
C ARG A 34 8.27 -14.57 -7.32
N ASP A 35 8.19 -13.88 -8.46
CA ASP A 35 8.70 -12.51 -8.59
C ASP A 35 7.88 -11.54 -7.72
N ALA A 36 6.55 -11.67 -7.69
CA ALA A 36 5.68 -10.89 -6.81
C ALA A 36 6.01 -11.11 -5.33
N LEU A 37 6.24 -12.37 -4.93
CA LEU A 37 6.66 -12.70 -3.57
C LEU A 37 8.07 -12.18 -3.24
N ALA A 38 8.97 -12.15 -4.23
CA ALA A 38 10.29 -11.55 -4.07
C ALA A 38 10.19 -10.03 -3.87
N LEU A 39 9.35 -9.35 -4.66
CA LEU A 39 9.06 -7.93 -4.50
C LEU A 39 8.44 -7.62 -3.12
N ALA A 40 7.45 -8.41 -2.68
CA ALA A 40 6.85 -8.25 -1.36
C ALA A 40 7.89 -8.37 -0.24
N ARG A 41 8.82 -9.32 -0.35
CA ARG A 41 9.95 -9.46 0.60
C ARG A 41 10.90 -8.27 0.55
N GLN A 42 11.23 -7.77 -0.64
CA GLN A 42 12.07 -6.57 -0.78
C GLN A 42 11.38 -5.35 -0.14
N TYR A 43 10.08 -5.17 -0.37
CA TYR A 43 9.31 -4.09 0.23
C TYR A 43 9.30 -4.20 1.76
N ARG A 44 9.03 -5.39 2.31
CA ARG A 44 8.99 -5.63 3.76
C ARG A 44 10.30 -5.27 4.47
N ASN A 45 11.43 -5.38 3.77
CA ASN A 45 12.74 -5.02 4.28
C ASN A 45 13.12 -3.54 4.03
N SER A 46 12.23 -2.76 3.43
CA SER A 46 12.46 -1.32 3.17
C SER A 46 12.08 -0.47 4.39
N PRO A 47 12.66 0.74 4.53
CA PRO A 47 12.31 1.67 5.62
C PRO A 47 10.82 2.06 5.64
N MET A 48 10.14 2.00 4.49
CA MET A 48 8.73 2.38 4.36
C MET A 48 7.79 1.38 5.03
N ALA A 49 8.17 0.11 5.15
CA ALA A 49 7.25 -0.97 5.54
C ALA A 49 6.61 -0.79 6.92
N ALA A 50 7.31 -0.12 7.84
CA ALA A 50 6.80 0.14 9.19
C ALA A 50 5.70 1.21 9.22
N VAL A 51 5.75 2.18 8.30
CA VAL A 51 4.80 3.31 8.25
C VAL A 51 3.70 3.04 7.25
N ARG A 52 4.02 2.35 6.16
CA ARG A 52 3.12 2.04 5.04
C ARG A 52 3.11 0.53 4.82
N PRO A 53 2.30 -0.23 5.56
CA PRO A 53 2.24 -1.68 5.37
C PRO A 53 1.76 -2.02 3.95
N LEU A 54 2.38 -3.03 3.36
CA LEU A 54 1.98 -3.57 2.06
C LEU A 54 0.73 -4.44 2.25
N SER A 55 -0.35 -4.11 1.56
CA SER A 55 -1.56 -4.93 1.55
C SER A 55 -1.56 -5.92 0.38
N ASP A 56 -1.18 -5.45 -0.81
CA ASP A 56 -1.28 -6.24 -2.03
C ASP A 56 -0.11 -6.00 -2.98
N VAL A 57 0.34 -7.07 -3.63
CA VAL A 57 1.11 -7.02 -4.87
C VAL A 57 0.19 -7.45 -6.01
N HIS A 58 -0.16 -6.50 -6.87
CA HIS A 58 -1.01 -6.76 -8.02
C HIS A 58 -0.15 -7.03 -9.26
N LEU A 59 -0.38 -8.18 -9.88
CA LEU A 59 0.20 -8.57 -11.17
C LEU A 59 -0.69 -8.03 -12.29
N ALA A 60 -0.28 -6.91 -12.88
CA ALA A 60 -0.96 -6.35 -14.03
C ALA A 60 -0.55 -7.08 -15.33
N PRO A 61 -1.32 -6.91 -16.42
CA PRO A 61 -1.02 -7.53 -17.71
C PRO A 61 0.42 -7.25 -18.17
N ILE A 62 0.99 -8.20 -18.93
CA ILE A 62 2.35 -8.07 -19.50
C ILE A 62 3.43 -8.02 -18.39
N GLY A 63 3.15 -8.62 -17.23
CA GLY A 63 4.13 -8.82 -16.15
C GLY A 63 4.49 -7.54 -15.38
N ARG A 64 3.70 -6.48 -15.49
CA ARG A 64 3.91 -5.29 -14.66
C ARG A 64 3.47 -5.56 -13.23
N MET A 65 4.17 -4.95 -12.28
CA MET A 65 3.84 -5.03 -10.86
C MET A 65 3.34 -3.71 -10.32
N GLU A 66 2.36 -3.81 -9.44
CA GLU A 66 1.80 -2.70 -8.70
C GLU A 66 1.70 -3.07 -7.21
N LEU A 67 1.89 -2.08 -6.34
CA LEU A 67 1.77 -2.24 -4.89
C LEU A 67 0.55 -1.46 -4.40
N MET A 68 -0.16 -2.03 -3.43
CA MET A 68 -1.14 -1.30 -2.62
C MET A 68 -0.57 -1.08 -1.22
N LEU A 69 -0.41 0.18 -0.85
CA LEU A 69 0.14 0.63 0.42
C LEU A 69 -0.97 1.37 1.17
N GLY A 70 -1.81 0.64 1.89
CA GLY A 70 -3.07 1.17 2.43
C GLY A 70 -3.99 1.66 1.29
N ARG A 71 -4.17 2.97 1.17
CA ARG A 71 -4.99 3.59 0.12
C ARG A 71 -4.18 4.09 -1.08
N THR A 72 -2.86 4.01 -1.04
CA THR A 72 -1.99 4.45 -2.12
C THR A 72 -1.74 3.31 -3.10
N ARG A 73 -2.08 3.53 -4.37
CA ARG A 73 -1.70 2.62 -5.46
C ARG A 73 -0.37 3.06 -6.07
N VAL A 74 0.60 2.15 -6.15
CA VAL A 74 1.92 2.42 -6.74
C VAL A 74 2.12 1.52 -7.95
N VAL A 75 2.22 2.11 -9.14
CA VAL A 75 2.56 1.39 -10.37
C VAL A 75 4.07 1.42 -10.56
N LEU A 76 4.71 0.27 -10.34
CA LEU A 76 6.15 0.14 -10.49
C LEU A 76 6.54 -0.13 -11.95
N GLY A 77 5.67 -0.74 -12.75
CA GLY A 77 6.05 -1.22 -14.08
C GLY A 77 6.81 -2.54 -13.96
N ARG A 78 7.93 -2.71 -14.67
CA ARG A 78 8.66 -3.99 -14.71
C ARG A 78 10.09 -3.81 -14.21
N ASP A 79 10.62 -4.83 -13.55
CA ASP A 79 12.04 -4.91 -13.16
C ASP A 79 12.56 -3.70 -12.35
N ARG A 80 13.88 -3.65 -12.09
CA ARG A 80 14.56 -2.60 -11.27
C ARG A 80 13.87 -2.29 -9.94
N TYR A 81 13.22 -3.30 -9.35
CA TYR A 81 12.35 -3.13 -8.20
C TYR A 81 13.07 -2.50 -7.00
N ARG A 82 14.33 -2.85 -6.77
CA ARG A 82 15.13 -2.25 -5.71
C ARG A 82 15.27 -0.73 -5.88
N GLN A 83 15.69 -0.27 -7.05
CA GLN A 83 15.85 1.16 -7.33
C GLN A 83 14.50 1.89 -7.30
N LYS A 84 13.44 1.24 -7.80
CA LYS A 84 12.08 1.78 -7.73
C LYS A 84 11.58 1.94 -6.30
N LEU A 85 11.89 1.00 -5.41
CA LEU A 85 11.58 1.12 -3.98
C LEU A 85 12.40 2.20 -3.27
N GLU A 86 13.66 2.39 -3.66
CA GLU A 86 14.51 3.49 -3.16
C GLU A 86 13.95 4.86 -3.58
N LEU A 87 13.56 5.02 -4.85
CA LEU A 87 12.90 6.22 -5.36
C LEU A 87 11.54 6.45 -4.68
N LEU A 88 10.74 5.39 -4.49
CA LEU A 88 9.46 5.47 -3.81
C LEU A 88 9.62 5.99 -2.36
N ASN A 89 10.66 5.56 -1.66
CA ASN A 89 10.98 6.07 -0.32
C ASN A 89 11.29 7.58 -0.35
N GLN A 90 12.06 8.05 -1.34
CA GLN A 90 12.34 9.48 -1.51
C GLN A 90 11.07 10.28 -1.78
N ILE A 91 10.17 9.77 -2.63
CA ILE A 91 8.88 10.41 -2.92
C ILE A 91 8.05 10.55 -1.64
N PHE A 92 7.93 9.48 -0.84
CA PHE A 92 7.18 9.56 0.41
C PHE A 92 7.80 10.47 1.45
N THR A 93 9.13 10.54 1.55
CA THR A 93 9.81 11.52 2.41
C THR A 93 9.43 12.95 2.01
N GLN A 94 9.46 13.27 0.72
CA GLN A 94 9.10 14.60 0.22
C GLN A 94 7.61 14.93 0.41
N LEU A 95 6.72 13.93 0.31
CA LEU A 95 5.29 14.13 0.59
C LEU A 95 5.04 14.42 2.08
N ALA A 96 5.74 13.69 2.97
CA ALA A 96 5.65 13.89 4.41
C ALA A 96 6.13 15.28 4.84
N GLU A 97 7.20 15.81 4.23
CA GLU A 97 7.68 17.18 4.45
C GLU A 97 6.64 18.26 4.09
N ARG A 98 5.69 17.94 3.20
CA ARG A 98 4.62 18.83 2.73
C ARG A 98 3.28 18.59 3.41
N ASP A 99 3.20 17.65 4.37
CA ASP A 99 1.95 17.23 5.04
C ASP A 99 0.84 16.81 4.05
N VAL A 100 1.22 16.11 2.98
CA VAL A 100 0.30 15.52 1.99
C VAL A 100 0.56 14.02 1.85
N ASP A 101 -0.43 13.29 1.34
CA ASP A 101 -0.28 11.88 0.98
C ASP A 101 -0.43 11.68 -0.53
N ALA A 102 -0.17 10.48 -1.04
CA ALA A 102 -0.43 10.11 -2.43
C ALA A 102 -1.61 9.16 -2.53
N ALA A 103 -2.55 9.44 -3.44
CA ALA A 103 -3.55 8.48 -3.86
C ALA A 103 -2.97 7.50 -4.89
N TYR A 104 -2.06 7.99 -5.73
CA TYR A 104 -1.49 7.24 -6.85
C TYR A 104 -0.07 7.69 -7.16
N ILE A 105 0.82 6.75 -7.40
CA ILE A 105 2.20 6.99 -7.84
C ILE A 105 2.47 6.10 -9.05
N LEU A 106 2.95 6.69 -10.15
CA LEU A 106 3.42 5.98 -11.34
C LEU A 106 4.90 6.24 -11.52
N LEU A 107 5.72 5.19 -11.46
CA LEU A 107 7.15 5.27 -11.74
C LEU A 107 7.40 4.94 -13.21
N SER A 108 8.21 5.75 -13.90
CA SER A 108 8.67 5.41 -15.24
C SER A 108 9.63 4.22 -15.21
N GLU A 109 9.72 3.52 -16.34
CA GLU A 109 10.60 2.34 -16.46
C GLU A 109 12.10 2.74 -16.37
N ASP A 110 12.43 3.94 -16.84
CA ASP A 110 13.79 4.51 -16.83
C ASP A 110 14.19 5.15 -15.49
N LEU A 111 13.24 5.29 -14.54
CA LEU A 111 13.41 5.99 -13.26
C LEU A 111 13.64 7.51 -13.36
N GLU A 112 13.55 8.10 -14.55
CA GLU A 112 13.78 9.54 -14.72
C GLU A 112 12.57 10.39 -14.31
N ARG A 113 11.39 9.78 -14.25
CA ARG A 113 10.13 10.48 -14.00
C ARG A 113 9.22 9.69 -13.06
N ALA A 114 8.50 10.42 -12.22
CA ALA A 114 7.40 9.90 -11.45
C ALA A 114 6.20 10.84 -11.57
N VAL A 115 5.00 10.28 -11.69
CA VAL A 115 3.74 11.03 -11.60
C VAL A 115 3.11 10.71 -10.26
N VAL A 116 2.84 11.74 -9.47
CA VAL A 116 2.22 11.62 -8.15
C VAL A 116 0.90 12.36 -8.16
N LYS A 117 -0.18 11.65 -7.83
CA LYS A 117 -1.46 12.27 -7.52
C LYS A 117 -1.54 12.44 -6.01
N GLU A 118 -1.36 13.66 -5.56
CA GLU A 118 -1.46 14.02 -4.14
C GLU A 118 -2.91 14.00 -3.66
N GLN A 119 -3.07 13.77 -2.36
CA GLN A 119 -4.33 13.87 -1.63
C GLN A 119 -4.03 14.44 -0.24
N ALA A 120 -5.04 15.07 0.37
CA ALA A 120 -4.93 15.46 1.76
C ALA A 120 -4.70 14.21 2.63
N VAL A 121 -3.88 14.34 3.67
CA VAL A 121 -3.74 13.29 4.67
C VAL A 121 -5.10 13.08 5.33
N ASP A 122 -5.64 11.86 5.26
CA ASP A 122 -6.85 11.50 6.00
C ASP A 122 -6.47 11.44 7.49
N GLN A 123 -6.55 12.59 8.16
CA GLN A 123 -6.50 12.66 9.61
C GLN A 123 -7.81 12.07 10.10
N GLY A 124 -7.84 10.73 10.21
CA GLY A 124 -9.02 9.97 10.55
C GLY A 124 -9.81 10.67 11.66
N ILE A 125 -11.11 10.80 11.44
CA ILE A 125 -12.07 11.34 12.41
C ILE A 125 -12.07 10.41 13.64
N GLY A 126 -11.10 10.65 14.53
CA GLY A 126 -10.93 10.04 15.85
C GLY A 126 -11.03 11.10 16.95
N GLY A 127 -11.55 12.29 16.62
CA GLY A 127 -12.06 13.24 17.60
C GLY A 127 -13.36 12.71 18.17
N SER A 128 -13.26 12.06 19.32
CA SER A 128 -14.37 11.66 20.18
C SER A 128 -15.42 12.77 20.24
N LEU A 129 -16.59 12.50 19.66
CA LEU A 129 -17.80 13.30 19.89
C LEU A 129 -18.26 13.03 21.33
N SER A 130 -17.56 13.63 22.29
CA SER A 130 -18.06 13.73 23.66
C SER A 130 -19.18 14.76 23.63
N LEU A 131 -20.40 14.30 23.42
CA LEU A 131 -21.60 15.05 23.79
C LEU A 131 -21.56 15.20 25.31
N ARG A 132 -20.93 16.28 25.79
CA ARG A 132 -21.19 16.82 27.13
C ARG A 132 -22.61 17.39 27.05
N PRO A 133 -23.60 16.86 27.79
CA PRO A 133 -24.75 17.69 28.12
C PRO A 133 -24.23 18.76 29.08
N GLU A 134 -24.19 20.00 28.61
CA GLU A 134 -24.02 21.15 29.48
C GLU A 134 -25.14 21.15 30.53
N GLY A 135 -24.74 21.37 31.78
CA GLY A 135 -25.66 21.48 32.90
C GLY A 135 -26.58 22.68 32.75
N GLY A 136 -27.88 22.43 32.77
CA GLY A 136 -28.88 23.41 33.18
C GLY A 136 -29.06 23.33 34.69
N GLY A 137 -28.36 24.19 35.42
CA GLY A 137 -28.56 24.37 36.85
C GLY A 137 -29.82 25.18 37.16
N ASN A 138 -30.55 24.67 38.16
CA ASN A 138 -31.22 25.39 39.24
C ASN A 138 -32.45 26.26 38.93
N HIS A 139 -33.61 25.86 39.46
CA HIS A 139 -34.56 26.63 40.29
C HIS A 139 -35.19 25.55 41.20
N GLY A 140 -35.30 25.66 42.52
CA GLY A 140 -35.59 26.83 43.35
C GLY A 140 -36.76 26.41 44.25
N VAL A 141 -36.51 26.43 45.55
CA VAL A 141 -37.39 26.01 46.65
C VAL A 141 -38.72 26.77 46.64
N GLN A 142 -39.84 26.04 46.76
CA GLN A 142 -40.90 26.24 47.77
C GLN A 142 -41.97 25.15 47.66
#